data_AF-D9IZ93-F1
#
_entry.id   AF-D9IZ93-F1
#
_cell.length_a   1.000
_cell.length_b   1.000
_cell.length_c   1.000
_cell.angle_alpha   90.00
_cell.angle_beta   90.00
_cell.angle_gamma   90.00
#
_symmetry.space_group_name_H-M   'P 1'
#
loop_
_entity.id
_entity.type
_entity.pdbx_description
1 polymer ?
#
loop_
_entity_poly.entity_id
_entity_poly.type
_entity_poly.pdbx_seq_one_letter_code
_entity_poly.pdbx_strand_id
1 'polypeptide(L)'
;HWLLAWIGLEVNTLAVIPMIAKQHNPRATEATTKYFLTQAAASAMILFASTTNAWHTGTWDISMMTNQPACTMLTMALSMKLGLAPLHLWLPEVLQGTSLKTALIITTWQKLAPIALLYMTHNSLQPTILMTMGLLSTMTGGWGGLN
;
A
#
# COMPACT_ATOMS: atom_id res chain seq x y z
N HIS A 1 -18.46 -0.04 -1.22
CA HIS A 1 -18.43 -0.67 0.12
C HIS A 1 -16.99 -0.98 0.51
N TRP A 2 -16.53 -0.50 1.67
CA TRP A 2 -15.16 -0.64 2.16
C TRP A 2 -14.69 -2.10 2.29
N LEU A 3 -15.54 -2.98 2.83
CA LEU A 3 -15.20 -4.40 2.99
C LEU A 3 -14.85 -5.09 1.65
N LEU A 4 -15.56 -4.78 0.56
CA LEU A 4 -15.25 -5.34 -0.77
C LEU A 4 -13.92 -4.81 -1.30
N ALA A 5 -13.63 -3.51 -1.11
CA ALA A 5 -12.36 -2.93 -1.48
C ALA A 5 -11.20 -3.60 -0.72
N TRP A 6 -11.38 -3.85 0.58
CA TRP A 6 -10.39 -4.54 1.40
C TRP A 6 -10.17 -5.99 0.94
N ILE A 7 -11.23 -6.76 0.69
CA ILE A 7 -11.11 -8.12 0.17
C ILE A 7 -10.35 -8.13 -1.16
N GLY A 8 -10.65 -7.19 -2.07
CA GLY A 8 -9.94 -7.08 -3.34
C GLY A 8 -8.44 -6.83 -3.17
N LEU A 9 -8.06 -5.98 -2.20
CA LEU A 9 -6.66 -5.74 -1.87
C LEU A 9 -5.98 -6.97 -1.26
N GLU A 10 -6.67 -7.73 -0.41
CA GLU A 10 -6.12 -8.96 0.19
C GLU A 10 -5.96 -10.09 -0.82
N VAL A 11 -6.92 -10.27 -1.71
CA VAL A 11 -6.77 -11.25 -2.81
C VAL A 11 -5.56 -10.89 -3.66
N ASN A 12 -5.33 -9.60 -3.90
CA ASN A 12 -4.18 -9.14 -4.67
C ASN A 12 -2.85 -9.40 -3.96
N THR A 13 -2.76 -9.19 -2.63
CA THR A 13 -1.54 -9.48 -1.86
C THR A 13 -1.26 -10.98 -1.83
N LEU A 14 -2.28 -11.81 -1.54
CA LEU A 14 -2.17 -13.25 -1.49
C LEU A 14 -1.79 -13.87 -2.84
N ALA A 15 -2.26 -13.31 -3.95
CA ALA A 15 -1.90 -13.76 -5.29
C ALA A 15 -0.42 -13.50 -5.64
N VAL A 16 0.19 -12.44 -5.09
CA VAL A 16 1.58 -12.07 -5.38
C VAL A 16 2.60 -12.88 -4.58
N ILE A 17 2.27 -13.27 -3.35
CA ILE A 17 3.16 -14.06 -2.47
C ILE A 17 3.78 -15.27 -3.18
N PRO A 18 3.01 -16.19 -3.80
CA PRO A 18 3.59 -17.35 -4.47
C PRO A 18 4.41 -16.97 -5.72
N MET A 19 4.12 -15.83 -6.36
CA MET A 19 4.92 -15.34 -7.48
C MET A 19 6.32 -14.92 -7.02
N ILE A 20 6.43 -14.24 -5.87
CA ILE A 20 7.72 -13.84 -5.26
C ILE A 20 8.50 -15.09 -4.82
N ALA A 21 7.85 -16.02 -4.12
CA ALA A 21 8.47 -17.21 -3.54
C ALA A 21 8.92 -18.27 -4.56
N LYS A 22 8.56 -18.10 -5.85
CA LYS A 22 8.76 -19.09 -6.92
C LYS A 22 10.20 -19.60 -7.05
N GLN A 23 11.19 -18.76 -6.77
CA GLN A 23 12.60 -19.12 -6.99
C GLN A 23 13.25 -19.94 -5.88
N HIS A 24 12.56 -20.34 -4.80
CA HIS A 24 13.05 -21.21 -3.72
C HIS A 24 14.47 -20.90 -3.17
N ASN A 25 14.94 -19.67 -3.34
CA ASN A 25 16.22 -19.19 -2.83
C ASN A 25 16.00 -18.44 -1.51
N PRO A 26 16.99 -18.42 -0.59
CA PRO A 26 16.86 -17.74 0.71
C PRO A 26 16.50 -16.25 0.56
N ARG A 27 17.03 -15.60 -0.49
CA ARG A 27 16.71 -14.20 -0.80
C ARG A 27 15.25 -14.00 -1.23
N ALA A 28 14.70 -14.93 -2.01
CA ALA A 28 13.30 -14.88 -2.44
C ALA A 28 12.36 -15.12 -1.25
N THR A 29 12.75 -15.99 -0.31
CA THR A 29 11.98 -16.19 0.93
C THR A 29 11.99 -14.94 1.81
N GLU A 30 13.14 -14.26 1.96
CA GLU A 30 13.24 -13.00 2.70
C GLU A 30 12.41 -11.88 2.05
N ALA A 31 12.47 -11.74 0.72
CA ALA A 31 11.62 -10.81 0.00
C ALA A 31 10.13 -11.11 0.20
N THR A 32 9.76 -12.39 0.21
CA THR A 32 8.37 -12.81 0.44
C THR A 32 7.89 -12.44 1.83
N THR A 33 8.70 -12.66 2.87
CA THR A 33 8.32 -12.32 4.25
C THR A 33 8.22 -10.81 4.45
N LYS A 34 9.16 -10.02 3.90
CA LYS A 34 9.12 -8.55 3.95
C LYS A 34 7.88 -7.99 3.24
N TYR A 35 7.58 -8.50 2.05
CA TYR A 35 6.36 -8.12 1.32
C TYR A 35 5.10 -8.48 2.11
N PHE A 36 5.01 -9.71 2.62
CA PHE A 36 3.84 -10.17 3.37
C PHE A 36 3.58 -9.29 4.61
N LEU A 37 4.59 -9.09 5.46
CA LEU A 37 4.45 -8.34 6.71
C LEU A 37 4.01 -6.90 6.45
N THR A 38 4.63 -6.24 5.48
CA THR A 38 4.30 -4.84 5.17
C THR A 38 2.91 -4.71 4.56
N GLN A 39 2.52 -5.62 3.66
CA GLN A 39 1.22 -5.58 3.02
C GLN A 39 0.06 -5.99 3.93
N ALA A 40 0.32 -6.92 4.86
CA ALA A 40 -0.62 -7.34 5.90
C ALA A 40 -0.81 -6.23 6.96
N ALA A 41 0.27 -5.55 7.36
CA ALA A 41 0.15 -4.38 8.23
C ALA A 41 -0.65 -3.27 7.56
N ALA A 42 -0.39 -3.01 6.27
CA ALA A 42 -1.15 -2.03 5.51
C ALA A 42 -2.63 -2.41 5.37
N SER A 43 -2.96 -3.67 5.10
CA SER A 43 -4.35 -4.11 4.98
C SER A 43 -5.10 -4.07 6.32
N ALA A 44 -4.44 -4.41 7.43
CA ALA A 44 -4.99 -4.24 8.77
C ALA A 44 -5.29 -2.77 9.09
N MET A 45 -4.41 -1.84 8.71
CA MET A 45 -4.64 -0.41 8.86
C MET A 45 -5.82 0.09 7.99
N ILE A 46 -6.01 -0.44 6.77
CA ILE A 46 -7.18 -0.11 5.94
C ILE A 46 -8.47 -0.56 6.63
N LEU A 47 -8.50 -1.77 7.17
CA LEU A 47 -9.67 -2.23 7.94
C LEU A 47 -9.92 -1.31 9.13
N PHE A 48 -8.89 -1.00 9.91
CA PHE A 48 -9.03 -0.16 11.09
C PHE A 48 -9.49 1.26 10.75
N ALA A 49 -9.00 1.84 9.65
CA ALA A 49 -9.50 3.11 9.14
C ALA A 49 -10.98 3.03 8.71
N SER A 50 -11.36 1.97 8.01
CA SER A 50 -12.75 1.80 7.56
C SER A 50 -13.72 1.54 8.72
N THR A 51 -13.33 0.74 9.72
CA THR A 51 -14.16 0.43 10.89
C THR A 51 -14.31 1.64 11.80
N THR A 52 -13.25 2.42 12.01
CA THR A 52 -13.33 3.68 12.75
C THR A 52 -14.24 4.68 12.04
N ASN A 53 -14.14 4.84 10.72
CA ASN A 53 -15.06 5.71 9.98
C ASN A 53 -16.51 5.21 10.05
N ALA A 54 -16.75 3.90 9.90
CA ALA A 54 -18.07 3.30 10.00
C ALA A 54 -18.67 3.40 11.41
N TRP A 55 -17.83 3.32 12.45
CA TRP A 55 -18.25 3.54 13.84
C TRP A 55 -18.80 4.95 14.07
N HIS A 56 -18.18 5.95 13.43
CA HIS A 56 -18.61 7.35 13.55
C HIS A 56 -19.80 7.72 12.65
N THR A 57 -19.86 7.18 11.43
CA THR A 57 -20.86 7.58 10.42
C THR A 57 -22.02 6.61 10.28
N GLY A 58 -21.88 5.37 10.76
CA GLY A 58 -22.83 4.29 10.54
C GLY A 58 -22.84 3.72 9.12
N THR A 59 -21.93 4.16 8.23
CA THR A 59 -21.91 3.76 6.82
C THR A 59 -20.59 3.10 6.42
N TRP A 60 -20.68 2.16 5.49
CA TRP A 60 -19.52 1.48 4.89
C TRP A 60 -19.22 1.96 3.47
N ASP A 61 -19.76 3.11 3.09
CA ASP A 61 -19.54 3.65 1.76
C ASP A 61 -18.14 4.26 1.63
N ILE A 62 -17.53 4.08 0.44
CA ILE A 62 -16.17 4.52 0.16
C ILE A 62 -16.13 6.05 0.04
N SER A 63 -17.19 6.64 -0.51
CA SER A 63 -17.28 8.09 -0.73
C SER A 63 -17.44 8.90 0.57
N MET A 64 -17.91 8.25 1.64
CA MET A 64 -18.31 8.90 2.90
C MET A 64 -17.24 8.76 3.98
N MET A 65 -16.04 9.25 3.70
CA MET A 65 -14.99 9.39 4.72
C MET A 65 -15.00 10.80 5.32
N THR A 66 -15.41 10.89 6.59
CA THR A 66 -15.55 12.18 7.28
C THR A 66 -14.70 12.26 8.55
N ASN A 67 -14.30 11.13 9.12
CA ASN A 67 -13.52 11.11 10.34
C ASN A 67 -12.03 11.36 10.04
N GLN A 68 -11.52 12.54 10.40
CA GLN A 68 -10.14 12.98 10.11
C GLN A 68 -9.05 11.96 10.51
N PRO A 69 -9.00 11.39 11.73
CA PRO A 69 -8.04 10.34 12.08
C PRO A 69 -8.17 9.06 11.24
N ALA A 70 -9.38 8.71 10.78
CA ALA A 70 -9.56 7.59 9.86
C ALA A 70 -9.00 7.91 8.46
N CYS A 71 -9.18 9.15 7.99
CA CYS A 71 -8.60 9.63 6.73
C CYS A 71 -7.07 9.61 6.75
N THR A 72 -6.45 10.09 7.82
CA THR A 72 -4.98 10.07 7.94
C THR A 72 -4.46 8.64 8.00
N MET A 73 -5.13 7.76 8.74
CA MET A 73 -4.77 6.34 8.80
C MET A 73 -4.90 5.63 7.45
N LEU A 74 -5.99 5.88 6.72
CA LEU A 74 -6.15 5.34 5.38
C LEU A 74 -5.03 5.84 4.45
N THR A 75 -4.68 7.13 4.54
CA THR A 75 -3.60 7.72 3.74
C THR A 75 -2.27 7.01 4.02
N MET A 76 -1.93 6.78 5.30
CA MET A 76 -0.75 6.02 5.71
C MET A 76 -0.79 4.57 5.22
N ALA A 77 -1.95 3.94 5.25
CA ALA A 77 -2.10 2.54 4.84
C ALA A 77 -1.94 2.37 3.31
N LEU A 78 -2.56 3.26 2.52
CA LEU A 78 -2.42 3.27 1.07
C LEU A 78 -0.99 3.67 0.65
N SER A 79 -0.36 4.60 1.36
CA SER A 79 1.03 4.98 1.11
C SER A 79 2.01 3.83 1.39
N MET A 80 1.74 3.01 2.43
CA MET A 80 2.48 1.78 2.69
C MET A 80 2.33 0.75 1.56
N LYS A 81 1.10 0.52 1.07
CA LYS A 81 0.86 -0.37 -0.10
C LYS A 81 1.55 0.13 -1.36
N LEU A 82 1.60 1.44 -1.56
CA LEU A 82 2.29 2.08 -2.69
C LEU A 82 3.80 2.20 -2.49
N GLY A 83 4.34 1.98 -1.29
CA GLY A 83 5.76 2.16 -1.00
C GLY A 83 6.23 3.61 -1.17
N LEU A 84 5.41 4.58 -0.74
CA LEU A 84 5.82 5.99 -0.67
C LEU A 84 6.74 6.23 0.54
N ALA A 85 7.62 7.21 0.47
CA ALA A 85 8.46 7.59 1.61
C ALA A 85 7.60 8.16 2.76
N PRO A 86 7.92 7.85 4.04
CA PRO A 86 9.07 7.08 4.52
C PRO A 86 8.89 5.55 4.46
N LEU A 87 7.71 5.03 4.11
CA LEU A 87 7.35 3.60 4.11
C LEU A 87 7.81 2.82 2.86
N HIS A 88 8.81 3.33 2.15
CA HIS A 88 9.31 2.80 0.88
C HIS A 88 10.34 1.66 1.00
N LEU A 89 10.88 1.41 2.19
CA LEU A 89 12.04 0.53 2.41
C LEU A 89 11.83 -0.93 1.99
N TRP A 90 10.58 -1.40 1.96
CA TRP A 90 10.28 -2.75 1.49
C TRP A 90 10.47 -2.91 -0.02
N LEU A 91 10.32 -1.82 -0.79
CA LEU A 91 10.27 -1.89 -2.24
C LEU A 91 11.62 -2.31 -2.87
N PRO A 92 12.78 -1.69 -2.55
CA PRO A 92 14.05 -2.08 -3.16
C PRO A 92 14.43 -3.53 -2.85
N GLU A 93 14.27 -3.96 -1.60
CA GLU A 93 14.66 -5.31 -1.15
C GLU A 93 13.79 -6.40 -1.79
N VAL A 94 12.48 -6.16 -1.91
CA VAL A 94 11.56 -7.10 -2.56
C VAL A 94 11.84 -7.19 -4.06
N LEU A 95 12.10 -6.06 -4.73
CA LEU A 95 12.43 -6.08 -6.16
C LEU A 95 13.75 -6.80 -6.43
N GLN A 96 14.75 -6.64 -5.57
CA GLN A 96 16.04 -7.30 -5.71
C GLN A 96 15.99 -8.82 -5.45
N GLY A 97 15.08 -9.26 -4.57
CA GLY A 97 14.91 -10.68 -4.24
C GLY A 97 14.01 -11.46 -5.21
N THR A 98 13.48 -10.83 -6.25
CA THR A 98 12.50 -11.44 -7.16
C THR A 98 12.96 -11.48 -8.60
N SER A 99 12.27 -12.26 -9.44
CA SER A 99 12.52 -12.28 -10.88
C SER A 99 12.09 -10.97 -11.55
N LEU A 100 12.70 -10.62 -12.69
CA LEU A 100 12.34 -9.39 -13.43
C LEU A 100 10.85 -9.34 -13.82
N LYS A 101 10.26 -10.48 -14.19
CA LYS A 101 8.83 -10.56 -14.55
C LYS A 101 7.93 -10.23 -13.37
N THR A 102 8.26 -10.72 -12.19
CA THR A 102 7.50 -10.45 -10.96
C THR A 102 7.73 -9.04 -10.46
N ALA A 103 8.96 -8.53 -10.58
CA ALA A 103 9.28 -7.13 -10.29
C ALA A 103 8.43 -6.17 -11.14
N LEU A 104 8.27 -6.45 -12.45
CA LEU A 104 7.41 -5.67 -13.33
C LEU A 104 5.93 -5.67 -12.87
N ILE A 105 5.40 -6.83 -12.45
CA ILE A 105 4.03 -6.93 -11.92
C ILE A 105 3.89 -6.11 -10.63
N ILE A 106 4.89 -6.13 -9.74
CA ILE A 106 4.89 -5.37 -8.49
C ILE A 106 4.96 -3.87 -8.74
N THR A 107 5.74 -3.41 -9.72
CA THR A 107 5.87 -1.97 -10.00
C THR A 107 4.71 -1.39 -10.81
N THR A 108 3.96 -2.21 -11.53
CA THR A 108 2.84 -1.76 -12.39
C THR A 108 1.48 -2.14 -11.80
N TRP A 109 1.16 -3.44 -11.78
CA TRP A 109 -0.16 -3.95 -11.43
C TRP A 109 -0.54 -3.65 -9.97
N GLN A 110 0.40 -3.82 -9.03
CA GLN A 110 0.14 -3.58 -7.61
C GLN A 110 -0.15 -2.11 -7.27
N LYS A 111 0.17 -1.17 -8.16
CA LYS A 111 -0.09 0.26 -7.95
C LYS A 111 -1.53 0.66 -8.31
N LEU A 112 -2.19 -0.08 -9.20
CA LEU A 112 -3.49 0.31 -9.76
C LEU A 112 -4.59 0.38 -8.69
N ALA A 113 -4.76 -0.68 -7.89
CA ALA A 113 -5.83 -0.73 -6.90
C ALA A 113 -5.67 0.32 -5.78
N PRO A 114 -4.50 0.53 -5.17
CA PRO A 114 -4.33 1.59 -4.17
C PRO A 114 -4.49 3.00 -4.76
N ILE A 115 -4.06 3.26 -6.00
CA ILE A 115 -4.29 4.55 -6.68
C ILE A 115 -5.79 4.79 -6.91
N ALA A 116 -6.53 3.77 -7.34
CA ALA A 116 -7.98 3.88 -7.51
C ALA A 116 -8.70 4.25 -6.20
N LEU A 117 -8.26 3.70 -5.06
CA LEU A 117 -8.82 4.06 -3.76
C LEU A 117 -8.47 5.49 -3.34
N LEU A 118 -7.23 5.95 -3.57
CA LEU A 118 -6.86 7.35 -3.34
C LEU A 118 -7.71 8.30 -4.19
N TYR A 119 -7.98 7.93 -5.44
CA TYR A 119 -8.84 8.72 -6.31
C TYR A 119 -10.28 8.79 -5.80
N MET A 120 -10.85 7.64 -5.41
CA MET A 120 -12.22 7.60 -4.87
C MET A 120 -12.38 8.41 -3.57
N THR A 121 -11.33 8.50 -2.75
CA THR A 121 -11.37 9.21 -1.45
C THR A 121 -10.75 10.60 -1.48
N HIS A 122 -10.38 11.13 -2.66
CA HIS A 122 -9.63 12.38 -2.81
C HIS A 122 -10.18 13.59 -2.02
N ASN A 123 -11.51 13.70 -1.91
CA ASN A 123 -12.17 14.80 -1.19
C ASN A 123 -11.91 14.80 0.33
N SER A 124 -11.60 13.63 0.90
CA SER A 124 -11.44 13.43 2.36
C SER A 124 -9.98 13.36 2.81
N LEU A 125 -9.03 13.30 1.86
CA LEU A 125 -7.62 13.15 2.16
C LEU A 125 -7.00 14.50 2.53
N GLN A 126 -6.14 14.50 3.54
CA GLN A 126 -5.44 15.70 3.96
C GLN A 126 -4.31 16.05 2.95
N PRO A 127 -4.40 17.17 2.20
CA PRO A 127 -3.44 17.47 1.14
C PRO A 127 -2.02 17.67 1.64
N THR A 128 -1.87 18.21 2.86
CA THR A 128 -0.55 18.47 3.46
C THR A 128 0.25 17.18 3.68
N ILE A 129 -0.40 16.08 4.11
CA ILE A 129 0.26 14.78 4.33
C ILE A 129 0.65 14.16 2.98
N LEU A 130 -0.24 14.22 2.00
CA LEU A 130 0.01 13.62 0.69
C LEU A 130 1.16 14.35 -0.03
N MET A 131 1.19 15.68 0.03
CA MET A 131 2.26 16.48 -0.57
C MET A 131 3.60 16.28 0.12
N THR A 132 3.64 16.18 1.46
CA THR A 132 4.89 15.91 2.17
C THR A 132 5.44 14.53 1.82
N MET A 133 4.59 13.49 1.77
CA MET A 133 5.01 12.15 1.30
C MET A 133 5.48 12.18 -0.15
N GLY A 134 4.79 12.92 -1.02
CA GLY A 134 5.19 13.12 -2.41
C GLY A 134 6.59 13.71 -2.53
N LEU A 135 6.84 14.85 -1.88
CA LEU A 135 8.15 15.51 -1.88
C LEU A 135 9.24 14.60 -1.30
N LEU A 136 8.98 13.97 -0.15
CA LEU A 136 9.91 13.01 0.45
C LEU A 136 10.22 11.87 -0.52
N SER A 137 9.22 11.31 -1.19
CA SER A 137 9.41 10.19 -2.13
C SER A 137 10.26 10.58 -3.33
N THR A 138 10.09 11.80 -3.87
CA THR A 138 10.91 12.30 -4.97
C THR A 138 12.36 12.52 -4.54
N MET A 139 12.58 13.07 -3.34
CA MET A 139 13.93 13.27 -2.80
C MET A 139 14.64 11.95 -2.50
N THR A 140 13.97 11.03 -1.81
CA THR A 140 14.57 9.73 -1.46
C THR A 140 14.79 8.86 -2.69
N GLY A 141 13.84 8.86 -3.64
CA GLY A 141 13.98 8.11 -4.89
C GLY A 141 15.08 8.66 -5.79
N GLY A 142 15.17 9.99 -5.90
CA GLY A 142 16.21 10.67 -6.69
C GLY A 142 17.61 10.45 -6.13
N TRP A 143 17.80 10.64 -4.82
CA TRP A 143 19.10 10.44 -4.19
C TRP A 143 19.48 8.96 -4.09
N GLY A 144 18.52 8.11 -3.72
CA GLY A 144 18.73 6.67 -3.57
C GLY A 144 19.06 5.95 -4.88
N GLY A 145 18.64 6.48 -6.03
CA GLY A 145 18.93 5.89 -7.34
C GLY A 145 20.33 6.19 -7.90
N LEU A 146 21.10 7.08 -7.27
CA LEU A 146 22.47 7.39 -7.70
C LEU A 146 23.53 6.42 -7.14
N ASN A 147 23.18 5.66 -6.10
CA ASN A 147 24.04 4.64 -5.46
C ASN A 147 23.62 3.22 -5.87
#